data_AF-A0A0B1SK76-F1
#
_entry.id   AF-A0A0B1SK76-F1
#
_cell.length_a   1.000
_cell.length_b   1.000
_cell.length_c   1.000
_cell.angle_alpha   90.00
_cell.angle_beta   90.00
_cell.angle_gamma   90.00
#
_symmetry.space_group_name_H-M   'P 1'
#
loop_
_entity.id
_entity.type
_entity.pdbx_description
1 polymer ?
#
loop_
_entity_poly.entity_id
_entity_poly.type
_entity_poly.pdbx_seq_one_letter_code
_entity_poly.pdbx_strand_id
1 'polypeptide(L)'
;MKLEANPINTDDGIPTFTESQCTAFCKANNLTLLVRGRQLVDEGFLNYPKEALTIVSAVAYLDNFRNCAAAVTFQGLNASVVRYRMDEGEPKSLDIVKPGIGRNALAFPM
;
A
#
# COMPACT_ATOMS: atom_id res chain seq x y z
N MET A 1 -22.70 14.89 5.38
CA MET A 1 -21.69 15.59 6.20
C MET A 1 -20.57 16.03 5.25
N LYS A 2 -20.35 17.35 5.07
CA LYS A 2 -19.25 17.83 4.22
C LYS A 2 -17.94 17.61 4.98
N LEU A 3 -17.05 16.80 4.42
CA LEU A 3 -15.65 16.72 4.86
C LEU A 3 -14.99 18.04 4.45
N GLU A 4 -14.98 19.00 5.36
CA GLU A 4 -14.43 20.36 5.20
C GLU A 4 -12.89 20.35 5.22
N ALA A 5 -12.27 19.55 4.36
CA ALA A 5 -10.87 19.74 4.04
C ALA A 5 -10.69 19.44 2.56
N ASN A 6 -10.33 20.47 1.80
CA ASN A 6 -9.99 20.29 0.39
C ASN A 6 -8.90 19.21 0.30
N PRO A 7 -9.05 18.20 -0.57
CA PRO A 7 -7.98 17.25 -0.81
C PRO A 7 -6.70 18.00 -1.18
N ILE A 8 -5.58 17.57 -0.62
CA ILE A 8 -4.29 18.11 -1.04
C ILE A 8 -4.04 17.51 -2.41
N ASN A 9 -4.21 18.31 -3.45
CA ASN A 9 -3.82 17.95 -4.81
C ASN A 9 -2.30 18.00 -4.88
N THR A 10 -1.67 16.83 -4.92
CA THR A 10 -0.28 16.70 -5.32
C THR A 10 -0.16 16.86 -6.83
N ASP A 11 1.05 17.16 -7.32
CA ASP A 11 1.32 17.41 -8.75
C ASP A 11 0.93 16.23 -9.66
N ASP A 12 0.81 15.02 -9.10
CA ASP A 12 0.38 13.81 -9.78
C ASP A 12 -1.16 13.66 -9.88
N GLY A 13 -1.92 14.63 -9.35
CA GLY A 13 -3.39 14.63 -9.37
C GLY A 13 -4.03 13.56 -8.47
N ILE A 14 -3.23 12.90 -7.62
CA ILE A 14 -3.73 11.87 -6.70
C ILE A 14 -4.11 12.56 -5.39
N PRO A 15 -5.37 12.47 -4.92
CA PRO A 15 -5.76 13.09 -3.67
C PRO A 15 -4.98 12.46 -2.51
N THR A 16 -4.29 13.31 -1.75
CA THR A 16 -3.60 12.90 -0.52
C THR A 16 -4.34 13.43 0.70
N PHE A 17 -4.06 12.80 1.85
CA PHE A 17 -4.62 13.21 3.13
C PHE A 17 -3.55 13.27 4.21
N THR A 18 -3.72 14.18 5.15
CA THR A 18 -2.86 14.32 6.33
C THR A 18 -3.28 13.34 7.43
N GLU A 19 -2.39 13.14 8.39
CA GLU A 19 -2.69 12.42 9.63
C GLU A 19 -3.92 13.00 10.35
N SER A 20 -3.99 14.33 10.47
CA SER A 20 -5.12 15.01 11.12
C SER A 20 -6.45 14.77 10.42
N GLN A 21 -6.47 14.72 9.08
CA GLN A 21 -7.67 14.39 8.30
C GLN A 21 -8.08 12.92 8.52
N CYS A 22 -7.12 12.01 8.60
CA CYS A 22 -7.37 10.60 8.90
C CYS A 22 -8.00 10.41 10.29
N THR A 23 -7.40 11.03 11.32
CA THR A 23 -7.92 10.98 12.69
C THR A 23 -9.32 11.60 12.79
N ALA A 24 -9.54 12.76 12.15
CA ALA A 24 -10.85 13.42 12.14
C ALA A 24 -11.92 12.56 11.46
N PHE A 25 -11.58 11.93 10.33
CA PHE A 25 -12.47 11.02 9.62
C PHE A 25 -12.83 9.80 10.48
N CYS A 26 -11.85 9.15 11.11
CA CYS A 26 -12.10 7.98 11.95
C CYS A 26 -12.98 8.33 13.15
N LYS A 27 -12.70 9.45 13.83
CA LYS A 27 -13.49 9.95 14.96
C LYS A 27 -14.92 10.29 14.56
N ALA A 28 -15.13 10.97 13.44
CA ALA A 28 -16.46 11.37 12.97
C ALA A 28 -17.35 10.17 12.62
N ASN A 29 -16.75 9.04 12.21
CA ASN A 29 -17.47 7.84 11.77
C ASN A 29 -17.42 6.70 12.79
N ASN A 30 -16.90 6.95 14.00
CA ASN A 30 -16.71 5.93 15.03
C ASN A 30 -15.92 4.70 14.54
N LEU A 31 -14.88 4.94 13.74
CA LEU A 31 -13.99 3.91 13.21
C LEU A 31 -12.72 3.82 14.06
N THR A 32 -12.26 2.60 14.31
CA THR A 32 -11.00 2.35 15.04
C THR A 32 -9.79 2.34 14.12
N LEU A 33 -9.94 1.81 12.90
CA LEU A 33 -8.82 1.58 11.99
C LEU A 33 -9.31 1.60 10.54
N LEU A 34 -8.54 2.26 9.67
CA LEU A 34 -8.62 2.14 8.22
C LEU A 34 -7.57 1.14 7.74
N VAL A 35 -7.97 0.17 6.92
CA VAL A 35 -7.04 -0.73 6.23
C VAL A 35 -6.96 -0.30 4.77
N ARG A 36 -5.75 0.00 4.30
CA ARG A 36 -5.49 0.50 2.95
C ARG A 36 -4.32 -0.24 2.30
N GLY A 37 -4.24 -0.16 0.97
CA GLY A 37 -3.09 -0.61 0.20
C GLY A 37 -2.45 0.54 -0.56
N ARG A 38 -2.13 0.29 -1.84
CA ARG A 38 -1.66 1.26 -2.85
C ARG A 38 -0.21 1.74 -2.72
N GLN A 39 0.34 1.83 -1.51
CA GLN A 39 1.72 2.26 -1.26
C GLN A 39 2.60 1.05 -0.98
N LEU A 40 3.71 0.92 -1.72
CA LEU A 40 4.74 -0.09 -1.43
C LEU A 40 5.44 0.23 -0.11
N VAL A 41 5.62 -0.77 0.74
CA VAL A 41 6.29 -0.67 2.04
C VAL A 41 7.19 -1.88 2.25
N ASP A 42 8.39 -1.66 2.79
CA ASP A 42 9.44 -2.69 2.84
C ASP A 42 9.07 -3.89 3.71
N GLU A 43 8.37 -3.65 4.82
CA GLU A 43 7.98 -4.71 5.76
C GLU A 43 6.64 -5.38 5.40
N GLY A 44 6.05 -5.06 4.25
CA GLY A 44 4.73 -5.53 3.84
C GLY A 44 3.57 -4.87 4.59
N PHE A 45 3.84 -4.12 5.65
CA PHE A 45 2.85 -3.29 6.33
C PHE A 45 3.46 -1.99 6.87
N LEU A 46 2.60 -0.98 7.09
CA LEU A 46 2.93 0.26 7.78
C LEU A 46 1.71 0.72 8.57
N ASN A 47 1.84 0.85 9.88
CA ASN A 47 0.78 1.36 10.75
C ASN A 47 1.04 2.83 11.09
N TYR A 48 0.81 3.71 10.11
CA TYR A 48 0.99 5.15 10.27
C TYR A 48 0.08 5.92 9.29
N PRO A 49 -0.70 6.91 9.78
CA PRO A 49 -0.94 7.26 11.19
C PRO A 49 -1.59 6.12 11.99
N LYS A 50 -1.74 6.25 13.31
CA LYS A 50 -2.21 5.17 14.20
C LYS A 50 -3.56 4.58 13.79
N GLU A 51 -4.42 5.39 13.18
CA GLU A 51 -5.73 5.00 12.68
C GLU A 51 -5.69 4.43 11.23
N ALA A 52 -4.52 4.27 10.62
CA ALA A 52 -4.36 3.76 9.25
C ALA A 52 -3.29 2.67 9.13
N LEU A 53 -3.72 1.48 8.77
CA LEU A 53 -2.88 0.34 8.45
C LEU A 53 -2.75 0.18 6.93
N THR A 54 -1.54 0.39 6.41
CA THR A 54 -1.17 0.07 5.03
C THR A 54 -0.68 -1.37 4.96
N ILE A 55 -1.19 -2.16 4.01
CA ILE A 55 -0.80 -3.56 3.76
C ILE A 55 -0.44 -3.74 2.29
N VAL A 56 0.63 -4.48 2.03
CA VAL A 56 1.06 -4.91 0.70
C VAL A 56 1.21 -6.42 0.71
N SER A 57 0.50 -7.10 -0.18
CA SER A 57 0.56 -8.56 -0.31
C SER A 57 1.40 -9.04 -1.51
N ALA A 58 2.06 -8.11 -2.22
CA ALA A 58 2.97 -8.43 -3.31
C ALA A 58 4.40 -8.51 -2.77
N VAL A 59 4.96 -9.72 -2.72
CA VAL A 59 6.38 -9.94 -2.39
C VAL A 59 7.22 -9.52 -3.58
N ALA A 60 8.41 -8.97 -3.31
CA ALA A 60 9.38 -8.61 -4.33
C ALA A 60 8.73 -7.90 -5.52
N TYR A 61 8.05 -6.78 -5.23
CA TYR A 61 7.19 -6.11 -6.20
C TYR A 61 7.94 -5.88 -7.53
N LEU A 62 7.29 -6.21 -8.65
CA LEU A 62 7.88 -6.16 -10.00
C LEU A 62 9.21 -6.92 -10.14
N ASP A 63 9.41 -7.98 -9.35
CA ASP A 63 10.63 -8.79 -9.31
C ASP A 63 11.93 -7.97 -9.11
N ASN A 64 11.80 -6.76 -8.55
CA ASN A 64 12.89 -5.80 -8.43
C ASN A 64 13.03 -5.23 -7.01
N PHE A 65 11.90 -5.01 -6.34
CA PHE A 65 11.93 -4.60 -4.94
C PHE A 65 12.27 -5.80 -4.06
N ARG A 66 12.92 -5.56 -2.91
CA ARG A 66 13.22 -6.60 -1.91
C ARG A 66 12.25 -6.55 -0.72
N ASN A 67 11.04 -6.04 -0.96
CA ASN A 67 10.04 -5.88 0.09
C ASN A 67 9.46 -7.22 0.53
N CYS A 68 9.15 -7.31 1.83
CA CYS A 68 8.23 -8.28 2.37
C CYS A 68 6.81 -7.99 1.90
N ALA A 69 5.97 -9.00 1.96
CA ALA A 69 4.53 -8.88 1.91
C ALA A 69 3.93 -9.19 3.27
N ALA A 70 2.70 -8.76 3.48
CA ALA A 70 1.92 -9.09 4.66
C ALA A 70 0.48 -9.46 4.30
N ALA A 71 -0.11 -10.23 5.19
CA ALA A 71 -1.54 -10.47 5.29
C ALA A 71 -2.01 -10.11 6.69
N VAL A 72 -3.21 -9.57 6.80
CA VAL A 72 -3.82 -9.20 8.08
C VAL A 72 -5.06 -10.06 8.32
N THR A 73 -5.19 -10.54 9.55
CA THR A 73 -6.38 -11.26 10.01
C THR A 73 -7.03 -10.49 11.14
N PHE A 74 -8.35 -10.33 11.09
CA PHE A 74 -9.14 -9.70 12.13
C PHE A 74 -9.97 -10.75 12.87
N GLN A 75 -9.90 -10.72 14.20
CA GLN A 75 -10.75 -11.51 15.08
C GLN A 75 -11.39 -10.57 16.09
N GLY A 76 -12.64 -10.15 15.82
CA GLY A 76 -13.27 -9.06 16.54
C GLY A 76 -12.49 -7.75 16.33
N LEU A 77 -12.09 -7.11 17.43
CA LEU A 77 -11.27 -5.89 17.41
C LEU A 77 -9.75 -6.17 17.41
N ASN A 78 -9.34 -7.43 17.48
CA ASN A 78 -7.94 -7.80 17.45
C ASN A 78 -7.48 -8.00 16.00
N ALA A 79 -6.35 -7.39 15.66
CA ALA A 79 -5.68 -7.55 14.37
C ALA A 79 -4.35 -8.28 14.57
N SER A 80 -4.06 -9.24 13.69
CA SER A 80 -2.76 -9.92 13.61
C SER A 80 -2.20 -9.78 12.21
N VAL A 81 -0.92 -9.47 12.11
CA VAL A 81 -0.21 -9.30 10.83
C VAL A 81 0.80 -10.42 10.68
N VAL A 82 0.67 -11.18 9.60
CA VAL A 82 1.63 -12.20 9.19
C VAL A 82 2.44 -11.65 8.03
N ARG A 83 3.76 -11.57 8.21
CA ARG A 83 4.71 -11.17 7.17
C ARG A 83 5.32 -12.39 6.49
N TYR A 84 5.53 -12.29 5.20
CA TYR A 84 6.20 -13.31 4.39
C TYR A 84 7.09 -12.64 3.35
N ARG A 85 8.20 -13.27 3.02
CA ARG A 85 9.18 -12.80 2.04
C ARG A 85 9.50 -13.91 1.05
N MET A 86 10.04 -13.53 -0.10
CA MET A 86 10.58 -14.51 -1.03
C MET A 86 11.85 -15.07 -0.41
N ASP A 87 11.91 -16.39 -0.29
CA ASP A 87 13.14 -17.09 0.01
C ASP A 87 13.91 -17.23 -1.31
N GLU A 88 15.11 -16.66 -1.39
CA GLU A 88 15.96 -16.73 -2.57
C GLU A 88 16.53 -18.16 -2.68
N GLY A 89 15.74 -19.10 -3.20
CA GLY A 89 16.30 -20.33 -3.77
C GLY A 89 17.19 -20.00 -4.97
N GLU A 90 18.16 -20.87 -5.31
CA GLU A 90 19.12 -20.67 -6.40
C GLU A 90 18.49 -19.93 -7.59
N PRO A 91 19.14 -18.87 -8.11
CA PRO A 91 18.55 -17.95 -9.06
C PRO A 91 18.12 -18.71 -10.31
N LYS A 92 16.84 -19.06 -10.39
CA LYS A 92 16.22 -19.42 -11.67
C LYS A 92 16.25 -18.14 -12.48
N SER A 93 16.98 -18.19 -13.60
CA SER A 93 17.10 -17.12 -14.58
C SER A 93 15.76 -16.35 -14.67
N LEU A 94 15.82 -15.06 -14.35
CA LEU A 94 14.71 -14.09 -14.43
C LEU A 94 14.23 -13.87 -15.88
N ASP A 95 14.71 -14.67 -16.85
CA ASP A 95 14.57 -14.43 -18.28
C ASP A 95 13.35 -15.09 -18.92
N ILE A 96 12.56 -15.89 -18.19
CA ILE A 96 11.45 -16.62 -18.81
C ILE A 96 10.20 -15.73 -18.97
N VAL A 97 9.88 -14.87 -17.99
CA VAL A 97 8.80 -13.87 -18.09
C VAL A 97 9.12 -12.68 -17.17
N LYS A 98 9.41 -11.51 -17.73
CA LYS A 98 9.53 -10.26 -16.96
C LYS A 98 8.15 -9.78 -16.50
N PRO A 99 8.02 -9.14 -15.33
CA PRO A 99 6.76 -8.54 -14.91
C PRO A 99 6.30 -7.55 -15.97
N GLY A 100 4.99 -7.56 -16.26
CA GLY A 100 4.42 -6.79 -17.35
C GLY A 100 4.85 -5.34 -17.28
N ILE A 101 5.55 -4.85 -18.32
CA ILE A 101 5.84 -3.42 -18.50
C ILE A 101 4.50 -2.72 -18.43
N GLY A 102 4.27 -1.93 -17.38
CA GLY A 102 3.02 -1.21 -17.19
C GLY A 102 2.69 -0.44 -18.46
N ARG A 103 1.41 -0.45 -18.88
CA ARG A 103 0.96 0.46 -19.93
C ARG A 103 1.17 1.88 -19.39
N ASN A 104 2.22 2.52 -19.87
CA ASN A 104 2.24 3.88 -20.40
C ASN A 104 3.58 4.09 -21.12
N ALA A 105 3.53 4.10 -22.46
CA ALA A 105 4.51 4.84 -23.25
C ALA A 105 4.34 6.32 -22.88
N LEU A 106 5.41 7.11 -22.73
CA LEU A 106 5.27 8.52 -23.09
C LEU A 106 4.75 8.52 -24.53
N ALA A 107 3.54 9.01 -24.69
CA ALA A 107 2.67 8.68 -25.81
C ALA A 107 3.27 9.08 -27.18
N PHE A 108 3.07 8.15 -28.14
CA PHE A 108 3.42 8.14 -29.56
C PHE A 108 4.89 7.84 -29.93
N PRO A 109 5.15 6.89 -30.87
CA PRO A 109 6.28 7.06 -31.77
C PRO A 109 5.99 8.31 -32.63
N MET A 110 6.96 9.21 -32.78
CA MET A 110 6.96 10.10 -33.95
C MET A 110 7.16 9.26 -35.21
#